data_AF-A0A183HD79-F1
#
_entry.id   AF-A0A183HD79-F1
#
_cell.length_a   1.000
_cell.length_b   1.000
_cell.length_c   1.000
_cell.angle_alpha   90.00
_cell.angle_beta   90.00
_cell.angle_gamma   90.00
#
_symmetry.space_group_name_H-M   'P 1'
#
loop_
_entity.id
_entity.type
_entity.pdbx_description
1 polymer ?
#
loop_
_entity_poly.entity_id
_entity_poly.type
_entity_poly.pdbx_seq_one_letter_code
_entity_poly.pdbx_strand_id
1 'polypeptide(L)' 'MDSLSIGASGGHYGLWLDADLNHGRTQACETFQNEPLTDESEDFSIQFVEAYGFRME' A
#
# COMPACT_ATOMS: atom_id res chain seq x y z
N MET A 1 1.08 15.20 -5.15
CA MET A 1 -0.19 14.59 -4.71
C MET A 1 0.17 13.73 -3.52
N ASP A 2 -0.49 13.96 -2.40
CA ASP A 2 -0.14 13.31 -1.14
C ASP A 2 -0.57 11.84 -1.15
N SER A 3 0.16 10.98 -0.45
CA SER A 3 -0.11 9.55 -0.39
C SER A 3 0.54 8.91 0.83
N LEU A 4 0.00 7.75 1.22
CA LEU A 4 0.66 6.83 2.14
C LEU A 4 1.28 5.70 1.32
N SER A 5 2.57 5.43 1.52
CA SER A 5 3.24 4.32 0.85
C SER A 5 4.09 3.50 1.82
N ILE A 6 4.13 2.20 1.57
CA ILE A 6 4.82 1.20 2.39
C ILE A 6 5.59 0.26 1.46
N GLY A 7 6.91 0.16 1.68
CA GLY A 7 7.82 -0.57 0.80
C GLY A 7 8.05 0.18 -0.51
N ALA A 8 9.29 0.49 -0.85
CA ALA A 8 9.59 1.28 -2.04
C ALA A 8 10.87 0.82 -2.72
N SER A 9 10.81 0.68 -4.04
CA SER A 9 11.98 0.38 -4.88
C SER A 9 11.77 0.89 -6.30
N GLY A 10 12.73 1.64 -6.84
CA GLY A 10 12.73 2.01 -8.26
C GLY A 10 11.51 2.83 -8.74
N GLY A 11 10.80 3.50 -7.83
CA GLY A 11 9.57 4.24 -8.16
C GLY A 11 8.27 3.43 -8.03
N HIS A 12 8.37 2.16 -7.63
CA HIS A 12 7.25 1.29 -7.29
C HIS A 12 7.04 1.22 -5.77
N TYR A 13 5.82 0.90 -5.37
CA TYR A 13 5.42 0.76 -3.97
C TYR A 13 4.83 -0.62 -3.71
N GLY A 14 5.23 -1.27 -2.62
CA GLY A 14 4.62 -2.53 -2.18
C GLY A 14 3.14 -2.33 -1.88
N LEU A 15 2.82 -1.22 -1.22
CA LEU A 15 1.48 -0.70 -1.02
C LEU A 15 1.51 0.83 -1.14
N TRP A 16 0.59 1.37 -1.92
CA TRP A 16 0.36 2.81 -2.06
C TRP A 16 -1.14 3.08 -1.92
N LEU A 17 -1.49 4.10 -1.14
CA LEU A 17 -2.85 4.59 -0.99
C LEU A 17 -2.87 6.09 -1.31
N ASP A 18 -3.90 6.54 -2.01
CA ASP A 18 -4.12 7.97 -2.26
C ASP A 18 -4.49 8.73 -0.97
N ALA A 19 -4.42 10.06 -1.02
CA ALA A 19 -4.71 10.91 0.13
C ALA A 19 -6.16 10.79 0.63
N ASP A 20 -7.09 10.43 -0.25
CA ASP A 20 -8.51 10.27 0.07
C ASP A 20 -8.83 8.88 0.63
N LEU A 21 -7.85 7.97 0.69
CA LEU A 21 -7.99 6.56 1.10
C LEU A 21 -9.10 5.83 0.34
N ASN A 22 -9.24 6.12 -0.95
CA ASN A 22 -10.25 5.56 -1.83
C ASN A 22 -9.64 4.64 -2.89
N HIS A 23 -8.43 4.96 -3.35
CA HIS A 23 -7.72 4.20 -4.37
C HIS A 23 -6.37 3.72 -3.84
N GLY A 24 -6.03 2.49 -4.19
CA GLY A 24 -4.73 1.92 -3.86
C GLY A 24 -4.08 1.24 -5.05
N ARG A 25 -2.77 1.08 -4.94
CA ARG A 25 -1.94 0.31 -5.86
C ARG A 25 -0.99 -0.59 -5.08
N THR A 26 -0.75 -1.79 -5.59
CA THR A 26 0.26 -2.71 -5.07
C THR A 26 1.13 -3.22 -6.20
N GLN A 27 2.43 -3.24 -5.98
CA GLN A 27 3.42 -3.70 -6.95
C GLN A 27 4.48 -4.54 -6.23
N ALA A 28 5.26 -5.29 -7.00
CA ALA A 28 6.46 -5.90 -6.45
C ALA A 28 7.44 -4.81 -5.95
N CYS A 29 8.06 -5.03 -4.79
CA CYS A 29 9.12 -4.13 -4.32
C CYS A 29 10.28 -4.87 -3.66
N GLU A 30 11.50 -4.33 -3.83
CA GLU A 30 12.72 -4.95 -3.30
C GLU A 30 12.82 -4.87 -1.78
N THR A 31 12.17 -3.88 -1.15
CA THR A 31 12.19 -3.72 0.32
C THR A 31 11.70 -4.97 1.04
N PHE A 32 10.67 -5.62 0.49
CA PHE A 32 10.05 -6.81 1.08
C PHE A 32 10.15 -8.05 0.19
N GLN A 33 10.62 -7.91 -1.05
CA GLN A 33 10.60 -8.98 -2.06
C GLN A 33 9.20 -9.60 -2.22
N ASN A 34 8.16 -8.76 -2.17
CA ASN A 34 6.77 -9.18 -2.37
C ASN A 34 6.40 -9.20 -3.85
N GLU A 35 5.36 -9.96 -4.18
CA GLU A 35 4.57 -9.81 -5.40
C GLU A 35 3.39 -8.83 -5.15
N PRO A 36 2.67 -8.35 -6.18
CA PRO A 36 1.44 -7.59 -5.99
C PRO A 36 0.46 -8.31 -5.05
N LEU A 37 -0.15 -7.56 -4.13
CA LEU A 37 -1.01 -8.10 -3.06
C LEU A 37 -2.44 -8.44 -3.52
N THR A 38 -2.74 -8.26 -4.81
CA THR A 38 -4.04 -8.45 -5.44
C THR A 38 -3.90 -9.35 -6.68
N ASP A 39 -4.88 -10.22 -6.93
CA ASP A 39 -4.77 -11.25 -7.96
C ASP A 39 -5.03 -10.75 -9.40
N GLU A 40 -5.94 -9.80 -9.60
CA GLU A 40 -6.44 -9.43 -10.95
C GLU A 40 -5.84 -8.13 -11.51
N SER A 41 -5.41 -7.21 -10.64
CA SER A 41 -5.01 -5.85 -11.02
C SER A 41 -4.11 -5.25 -9.94
N GLU A 42 -3.07 -4.52 -10.32
CA GLU A 42 -2.25 -3.74 -9.38
C GLU A 42 -3.05 -2.61 -8.71
N ASP A 43 -4.10 -2.10 -9.38
CA ASP A 43 -4.98 -1.05 -8.87
C ASP A 43 -6.23 -1.65 -8.20
N PHE A 44 -6.63 -1.09 -7.07
CA PHE A 44 -7.80 -1.51 -6.30
C PHE A 44 -8.56 -0.33 -5.67
N SER A 45 -9.84 -0.55 -5.39
CA SER A 45 -10.67 0.40 -4.62
C SER A 45 -10.73 -0.03 -3.16
N ILE A 46 -10.62 0.93 -2.26
CA ILE A 46 -10.58 0.69 -0.83
C ILE A 46 -11.99 0.76 -0.27
N GLN A 47 -12.41 -0.27 0.46
CA GLN A 47 -13.71 -0.26 1.13
C GLN A 47 -13.61 0.35 2.53
N PHE A 48 -12.59 -0.06 3.30
CA PHE A 48 -12.32 0.41 4.65
C PHE A 48 -10.80 0.40 4.92
N VAL A 49 -10.32 1.33 5.75
CA VAL A 49 -8.96 1.35 6.29
C VAL A 49 -9.04 1.33 7.81
N GLU A 50 -8.28 0.44 8.44
CA GLU A 50 -8.17 0.35 9.89
C GLU A 50 -6.70 0.50 10.29
N ALA A 51 -6.43 1.29 11.33
CA ALA A 51 -5.09 1.48 11.89
C ALA A 51 -5.10 1.14 13.37
N TYR A 52 -4.32 0.13 13.74
CA TYR A 52 -4.23 -0.38 15.11
C TYR A 52 -2.89 0.02 15.74
N GLY A 53 -2.93 0.51 16.98
CA GLY A 53 -1.75 0.90 17.75
C GLY A 53 -1.58 0.05 19.00
N PHE A 54 -0.34 -0.13 19.44
CA PHE A 54 0.00 -0.74 20.72
C PHE A 54 0.47 0.34 21.68
N ARG A 55 0.01 0.30 22.94
CA ARG A 55 0.56 1.13 24.01
C ARG A 55 1.64 0.33 24.73
N MET A 56 2.83 0.89 24.84
CA MET A 56 3.85 0.37 25.74
C MET A 56 3.52 0.80 27.17
N GLU A 57 3.51 -0.15 28.10
CA GLU A 57 3.48 0.12 29.55
C GLU A 57 4.89 0.40 30.07
#